data_AF-A0AAJ3Z4U6-F1
#
_entry.id   AF-A0AAJ3Z4U6-F1
#
_cell.length_a   1.000
_cell.length_b   1.000
_cell.length_c   1.000
_cell.angle_alpha   90.00
_cell.angle_beta   90.00
_cell.angle_gamma   90.00
#
_symmetry.space_group_name_H-M   'P 1'
#
loop_
_entity.id
_entity.type
_entity.pdbx_description
1 polymer ?
#
loop_
_entity_poly.entity_id
_entity_poly.type
_entity_poly.pdbx_seq_one_letter_code
_entity_poly.pdbx_strand_id
1 'polypeptide(L)' 'MTNNEKLLNALIEFKNSAREISELWHKVDEETNNNLCDEYPFPNDFDEVVYKIEDWVSTQQKVLLKR' A
#
# COMPACT_ATOMS: atom_id res chain seq x y z
N MET A 1 -16.28 -16.75 8.23
CA MET A 1 -15.79 -15.57 7.50
C MET A 1 -16.32 -15.61 6.07
N THR A 2 -17.12 -14.62 5.68
CA THR A 2 -17.68 -14.49 4.33
C THR A 2 -16.59 -14.14 3.33
N ASN A 3 -16.83 -14.31 2.02
CA ASN A 3 -15.87 -13.88 1.00
C ASN A 3 -15.60 -12.37 1.06
N ASN A 4 -16.61 -11.57 1.45
CA ASN A 4 -16.45 -10.13 1.64
C ASN A 4 -15.49 -9.82 2.79
N GLU A 5 -15.64 -10.48 3.93
CA GLU A 5 -14.74 -10.32 5.08
C GLU A 5 -13.31 -10.78 4.75
N LYS A 6 -13.16 -11.90 4.04
CA LYS A 6 -11.84 -12.38 3.60
C LYS A 6 -11.16 -11.38 2.65
N LEU A 7 -11.89 -10.86 1.67
CA LEU A 7 -11.38 -9.86 0.74
C LEU A 7 -11.02 -8.57 1.47
N LEU A 8 -11.88 -8.11 2.39
CA LEU A 8 -11.63 -6.90 3.17
C LEU A 8 -10.36 -7.01 4.01
N ASN A 9 -10.15 -8.15 4.66
CA ASN A 9 -8.93 -8.40 5.44
C ASN A 9 -7.68 -8.39 4.54
N ALA A 10 -7.72 -9.08 3.40
CA ALA A 10 -6.61 -9.09 2.44
C ALA A 10 -6.29 -7.68 1.90
N LEU A 11 -7.30 -6.85 1.65
CA LEU A 11 -7.12 -5.45 1.24
C LEU A 11 -6.49 -4.60 2.35
N ILE A 12 -6.89 -4.81 3.61
CA ILE A 12 -6.30 -4.10 4.75
C ILE A 12 -4.83 -4.51 4.93
N GLU A 13 -4.52 -5.80 4.84
CA GLU A 13 -3.15 -6.31 4.89
C GLU A 13 -2.30 -5.70 3.78
N PHE A 14 -2.79 -5.72 2.53
CA PHE A 14 -2.10 -5.10 1.39
C PHE A 14 -1.82 -3.61 1.63
N LYS A 15 -2.81 -2.85 2.10
CA LYS A 15 -2.65 -1.43 2.45
C LYS A 15 -1.56 -1.21 3.49
N ASN A 16 -1.60 -1.98 4.58
CA ASN A 16 -0.65 -1.84 5.67
C ASN A 16 0.77 -2.20 5.24
N SER A 17 0.94 -3.30 4.48
CA SER A 17 2.25 -3.68 3.94
C SER A 17 2.80 -2.64 2.96
N ALA A 18 1.96 -2.06 2.10
CA ALA A 18 2.40 -1.01 1.18
C ALA A 18 2.95 0.22 1.94
N ARG A 19 2.25 0.67 3.00
CA ARG A 19 2.70 1.75 3.87
C ARG A 19 4.00 1.41 4.60
N GLU A 20 4.08 0.22 5.20
CA GLU A 20 5.27 -0.24 5.90
C GLU A 20 6.50 -0.30 4.98
N ILE A 21 6.34 -0.79 3.75
CA ILE A 21 7.44 -0.82 2.77
C ILE A 21 7.88 0.61 2.43
N SER A 22 6.97 1.56 2.25
CA SER A 22 7.33 2.96 1.96
C SER A 22 8.14 3.57 3.11
N GLU A 23 7.71 3.37 4.36
CA GLU A 23 8.46 3.84 5.54
C GLU A 23 9.84 3.20 5.68
N LEU A 24 9.95 1.89 5.43
CA LEU A 24 11.23 1.18 5.45
C LEU A 24 12.14 1.62 4.31
N TRP A 25 11.57 1.87 3.13
CA TRP A 25 12.30 2.33 1.96
C TRP A 25 13.01 3.65 2.25
N HIS A 26 12.27 4.63 2.78
CA HIS A 26 12.83 5.94 3.15
C HIS A 26 13.94 5.83 4.20
N LYS A 27 13.77 4.98 5.21
CA LYS A 27 14.80 4.76 6.24
C LYS A 27 16.08 4.17 5.65
N VAL A 28 15.96 3.16 4.80
CA VAL A 28 17.13 2.50 4.18
C VAL A 28 17.79 3.44 3.17
N ASP A 29 17.01 4.23 2.43
CA ASP A 29 17.55 5.22 1.49
C ASP A 29 18.38 6.30 2.22
N GLU A 30 17.87 6.81 3.35
CA GLU A 30 18.58 7.75 4.22
C GLU A 30 19.87 7.14 4.81
N GLU A 31 19.83 5.88 5.26
CA GLU A 31 20.97 5.18 5.86
C GLU A 31 22.06 4.84 4.85
N THR A 32 21.67 4.41 3.64
CA THR A 32 22.62 3.91 2.64
C THR A 32 23.12 4.99 1.69
N ASN A 33 22.42 6.14 1.61
CA ASN A 33 22.67 7.22 0.65
C ASN A 33 22.78 6.71 -0.80
N ASN A 34 22.11 5.59 -1.05
CA ASN A 34 22.19 4.77 -2.24
C ASN A 34 20.76 4.70 -2.74
N ASN A 35 20.38 5.65 -3.60
CA ASN A 35 19.04 5.79 -4.19
C ASN A 35 18.53 4.40 -4.60
N LEU A 36 17.77 3.74 -3.72
CA LEU A 36 17.51 2.30 -3.82
C LEU A 36 16.89 2.02 -5.19
N CYS A 37 17.57 1.17 -5.96
CA CYS A 37 17.46 0.95 -7.40
C CYS A 37 16.11 1.33 -8.05
N ASP A 38 16.19 2.33 -8.95
CA ASP A 38 15.14 3.03 -9.72
C ASP A 38 14.37 2.18 -10.76
N GLU A 39 14.41 0.85 -10.72
CA GLU A 39 13.63 -0.02 -11.64
C GLU A 39 12.16 -0.17 -11.20
N TYR A 40 11.64 0.81 -10.46
CA TYR A 40 10.25 0.83 -10.04
C TYR A 40 9.35 0.82 -11.30
N PRO A 41 8.48 -0.18 -11.47
CA PRO A 41 7.84 -0.44 -12.76
C PRO A 41 6.66 0.49 -13.06
N PHE A 42 6.32 1.38 -12.12
CA PHE A 42 5.18 2.29 -12.24
C PHE A 42 5.65 3.71 -12.59
N PRO A 43 4.81 4.46 -13.33
CA PRO A 43 5.13 5.83 -13.72
C PRO A 43 5.03 6.84 -12.56
N ASN A 44 4.36 6.47 -11.47
CA ASN A 44 4.25 7.26 -10.25
C ASN A 44 5.40 6.88 -9.31
N ASP A 45 5.79 7.75 -8.40
CA ASP A 45 6.67 7.33 -7.30
C ASP A 45 5.93 6.36 -6.36
N PHE A 46 6.70 5.62 -5.55
CA PHE A 46 6.12 4.58 -4.71
C PHE A 46 5.17 5.17 -3.64
N ASP A 47 5.45 6.35 -3.11
CA ASP A 47 4.59 7.00 -2.11
C ASP A 47 3.22 7.35 -2.70
N GLU A 48 3.18 7.89 -3.92
CA GLU A 48 1.95 8.16 -4.64
C GLU A 48 1.15 6.86 -4.86
N VAL A 49 1.82 5.76 -5.20
CA VAL A 49 1.16 4.44 -5.32
C VAL A 49 0.60 3.95 -3.99
N VAL A 50 1.34 4.11 -2.89
CA VAL A 50 0.84 3.79 -1.53
C VAL A 50 -0.41 4.60 -1.20
N TYR A 51 -0.42 5.92 -1.46
CA TYR A 51 -1.61 6.75 -1.25
C TYR A 51 -2.80 6.29 -2.09
N LYS A 52 -2.58 5.92 -3.37
CA LYS A 52 -3.64 5.38 -4.24
C LYS A 52 -4.21 4.06 -3.71
N ILE A 53 -3.35 3.19 -3.18
CA ILE A 53 -3.78 1.93 -2.53
C ILE A 53 -4.64 2.24 -1.30
N GLU A 54 -4.23 3.18 -0.45
CA GLU A 54 -4.98 3.57 0.75
C GLU A 54 -6.38 4.11 0.44
N ASP A 55 -6.49 5.00 -0.55
CA ASP A 55 -7.78 5.55 -0.99
C ASP A 55 -8.68 4.47 -1.61
N TRP A 56 -8.10 3.61 -2.44
CA TRP A 56 -8.81 2.49 -3.06
C TRP A 56 -9.37 1.52 -2.00
N VAL A 57 -8.55 1.12 -1.01
CA VAL A 57 -8.97 0.22 0.07
C VAL A 57 -10.03 0.88 0.95
N SER A 58 -9.89 2.16 1.27
CA SER A 58 -10.90 2.92 2.02
C SER A 58 -12.23 2.99 1.27
N THR A 59 -12.20 3.11 -0.06
CA THR A 59 -13.39 3.04 -0.92
C THR A 59 -14.03 1.65 -0.88
N GLN A 60 -13.23 0.57 -0.99
CA GLN A 60 -13.75 -0.80 -0.91
C GLN A 60 -14.35 -1.11 0.45
N GLN A 61 -13.75 -0.64 1.55
CA GLN A 61 -14.29 -0.77 2.90
C GLN A 61 -15.71 -0.23 2.99
N LYS A 62 -15.96 0.98 2.46
CA LYS A 62 -17.29 1.59 2.46
C LYS A 62 -18.31 0.79 1.66
N VAL A 63 -17.90 0.15 0.56
CA VAL A 63 -18.78 -0.68 -0.29
C VAL A 63 -19.09 -2.02 0.37
N LEU A 64 -18.07 -2.67 0.95
CA LEU A 64 -18.19 -4.00 1.54
C LEU A 64 -18.89 -4.01 2.91
N LEU A 65 -18.79 -2.92 3.68
CA LEU A 65 -19.46 -2.76 4.98
C LEU A 65 -20.88 -2.21 4.89
N LYS A 66 -21.31 -1.68 3.73
CA LYS A 66 -22.68 -1.18 3.51
C LYS A 66 -23.71 -2.28 3.20
N ARG A 67 -23.37 -3.55 3.43
CA ARG A 67 -24.28 -4.70 3.24
C ARG A 67 -24.72 -5.27 4.58
#